data_AF-A0A944RRE6-F1
#
_entry.id   AF-A0A944RRE6-F1
#
_cell.length_a   1.000
_cell.length_b   1.000
_cell.length_c   1.000
_cell.angle_alpha   90.00
_cell.angle_beta   90.00
_cell.angle_gamma   90.00
#
_symmetry.space_group_name_H-M   'P 1'
#
loop_
_entity.id
_entity.type
_entity.pdbx_description
1 polymer ?
#
loop_
_entity_poly.entity_id
_entity_poly.type
_entity_poly.pdbx_seq_one_letter_code
_entity_poly.pdbx_strand_id
1 'polypeptide(L)'
;MFCFQCQETAKNTGCTVKGVCGKPEDTANLQDLLIYALRGLSVYEEKAGELGISNKENGLFAAQALFTTITNANWDNDRFVALIKETLKRREVLKEKFIVVYKEKNGRDFVEELHHSATWFSDNLAEFEEKAKSIGVLATGNEDVRSLRELLII
;
A
#
# COMPACT_ATOMS: atom_id res chain seq x y z
N MET A 1 16.20 1.44 1.85
CA MET A 1 15.32 1.13 0.70
C MET A 1 15.62 -0.27 0.14
N PHE A 2 14.68 -0.87 -0.61
CA PHE A 2 14.96 -1.95 -1.55
C PHE A 2 14.01 -1.83 -2.75
N CYS A 3 14.54 -1.64 -3.96
CA CYS A 3 13.73 -1.50 -5.16
C CYS A 3 14.35 -2.23 -6.35
N PHE A 4 13.56 -3.02 -7.06
CA PHE A 4 14.01 -3.88 -8.17
C PHE A 4 13.06 -3.95 -9.37
N GLN A 5 12.08 -3.03 -9.46
CA GLN A 5 11.03 -3.07 -10.50
C GLN A 5 11.52 -2.76 -11.93
N CYS A 6 12.67 -2.12 -12.10
CA CYS A 6 13.15 -1.72 -13.41
C CYS A 6 14.35 -2.55 -13.87
N GLN A 7 14.50 -2.66 -15.19
CA GLN A 7 15.58 -3.40 -15.83
C GLN A 7 16.98 -2.88 -15.46
N GLU A 8 17.11 -1.59 -15.15
CA GLU A 8 18.37 -0.94 -14.77
C GLU A 8 18.75 -1.13 -13.29
N THR A 9 18.01 -1.94 -12.52
CA THR A 9 18.26 -2.12 -11.09
C THR A 9 19.72 -2.54 -10.80
N ALA A 10 20.28 -2.03 -9.70
CA ALA A 10 21.68 -2.24 -9.37
C ALA A 10 22.04 -3.73 -9.33
N LYS A 11 23.08 -4.10 -10.06
CA LYS A 11 23.62 -5.46 -10.20
C LYS A 11 22.59 -6.50 -10.69
N ASN A 12 21.47 -6.05 -11.28
CA ASN A 12 20.33 -6.92 -11.60
C ASN A 12 19.78 -7.68 -10.38
N THR A 13 19.92 -7.11 -9.17
CA THR A 13 19.44 -7.71 -7.91
C THR A 13 18.54 -6.78 -7.11
N GLY A 14 18.82 -5.47 -7.09
CA GLY A 14 18.07 -4.52 -6.27
C GLY A 14 18.90 -3.30 -5.87
N CYS A 15 18.28 -2.11 -5.92
CA CYS A 15 18.85 -0.87 -5.41
C CYS A 15 18.64 -0.78 -3.89
N THR A 16 19.72 -0.60 -3.12
CA THR A 16 19.68 -0.65 -1.64
C THR A 16 20.03 0.66 -0.93
N VAL A 17 20.63 1.62 -1.62
CA VAL A 17 21.05 2.93 -1.05
C VAL A 17 20.39 4.09 -1.78
N LYS A 18 20.51 4.11 -3.12
CA LYS A 18 19.84 5.04 -4.02
C LYS A 18 19.53 4.29 -5.31
N GLY A 19 18.37 4.55 -5.93
CA GLY A 19 18.01 3.97 -7.22
C GLY A 19 18.96 4.43 -8.33
N VAL A 20 19.24 3.55 -9.29
CA VAL A 20 20.00 3.89 -10.52
C VAL A 20 19.27 4.99 -11.30
N CYS A 21 17.94 4.97 -11.32
CA CYS A 21 17.11 6.04 -11.87
C CYS A 21 17.22 7.39 -11.13
N GLY A 22 17.90 7.42 -9.96
CA GLY A 22 18.04 8.61 -9.13
C GLY A 22 17.14 8.63 -7.88
N LYS A 23 16.24 7.65 -7.70
CA LYS A 23 15.24 7.63 -6.60
C LYS A 23 15.95 7.57 -5.24
N PRO A 24 15.84 8.60 -4.40
CA PRO A 24 16.44 8.58 -3.06
C PRO A 24 15.68 7.61 -2.14
N GLU A 25 16.31 7.26 -1.02
CA GLU A 25 15.79 6.25 -0.10
C GLU A 25 14.43 6.62 0.49
N ASP A 26 14.25 7.88 0.88
CA ASP A 26 13.00 8.43 1.41
C ASP A 26 11.85 8.31 0.41
N THR A 27 12.06 8.70 -0.86
CA THR A 27 11.04 8.53 -1.91
C THR A 27 10.72 7.06 -2.17
N ALA A 28 11.72 6.17 -2.18
CA ALA A 28 11.48 4.74 -2.34
C ALA A 28 10.64 4.16 -1.19
N ASN A 29 10.98 4.52 0.05
CA ASN A 29 10.27 4.06 1.24
C ASN A 29 8.82 4.60 1.27
N LEU A 30 8.58 5.85 0.83
CA LEU A 30 7.22 6.40 0.72
C LEU A 30 6.38 5.69 -0.34
N GLN A 31 6.98 5.26 -1.46
CA GLN A 31 6.30 4.42 -2.45
C GLN A 31 5.90 3.06 -1.86
N ASP A 32 6.79 2.42 -1.10
CA ASP A 32 6.48 1.18 -0.38
C ASP A 32 5.31 1.38 0.60
N LEU A 33 5.30 2.50 1.35
CA LEU A 33 4.23 2.82 2.29
C LEU A 33 2.88 3.10 1.59
N LEU A 34 2.90 3.74 0.43
CA LEU A 34 1.69 3.96 -0.38
C LEU A 34 1.11 2.62 -0.84
N ILE A 35 1.93 1.72 -1.40
CA ILE A 35 1.49 0.38 -1.81
C ILE A 35 0.97 -0.41 -0.61
N TYR A 36 1.64 -0.32 0.54
CA TYR A 36 1.19 -0.92 1.79
C TYR A 36 -0.18 -0.40 2.23
N ALA A 37 -0.41 0.92 2.21
CA ALA A 37 -1.72 1.51 2.53
C ALA A 37 -2.81 1.07 1.55
N LEU A 38 -2.47 0.99 0.24
CA LEU A 38 -3.38 0.50 -0.80
C LEU A 38 -3.79 -0.96 -0.58
N ARG A 39 -2.87 -1.85 -0.17
CA ARG A 39 -3.22 -3.22 0.27
C ARG A 39 -4.26 -3.20 1.38
N GLY A 40 -4.12 -2.27 2.34
CA GLY A 40 -5.09 -2.07 3.42
C GLY A 40 -6.47 -1.64 2.94
N LEU A 41 -6.54 -0.75 1.95
CA LEU A 41 -7.78 -0.37 1.28
C LEU A 41 -8.39 -1.57 0.54
N SER A 42 -7.59 -2.32 -0.22
CA SER A 42 -8.04 -3.50 -0.97
C SER A 42 -8.65 -4.58 -0.09
N VAL A 43 -8.10 -4.85 1.10
CA VAL A 43 -8.68 -5.81 2.06
C VAL A 43 -10.13 -5.44 2.41
N TYR A 44 -10.42 -4.17 2.63
CA TYR A 44 -11.78 -3.73 2.90
C TYR A 44 -12.65 -3.64 1.64
N GLU A 45 -12.09 -3.30 0.47
CA GLU A 45 -12.83 -3.33 -0.80
C GLU A 45 -13.33 -4.75 -1.14
N GLU A 46 -12.49 -5.78 -0.96
CA GLU A 46 -12.89 -7.17 -1.18
C GLU A 46 -14.03 -7.58 -0.23
N LYS A 47 -13.84 -7.38 1.07
CA LYS A 47 -14.85 -7.73 2.09
C LYS A 47 -16.14 -6.92 1.96
N ALA A 48 -16.05 -5.64 1.64
CA ALA A 48 -17.20 -4.79 1.40
C ALA A 48 -17.94 -5.22 0.12
N GLY A 49 -17.20 -5.61 -0.91
CA GLY A 49 -17.73 -6.17 -2.16
C GLY A 49 -18.55 -7.43 -1.95
N GLU A 50 -18.11 -8.34 -1.08
CA GLU A 50 -18.88 -9.54 -0.68
C GLU A 50 -20.25 -9.19 -0.08
N LEU A 51 -20.37 -8.02 0.55
CA LEU A 51 -21.63 -7.53 1.11
C LEU A 51 -22.45 -6.66 0.15
N GLY A 52 -21.96 -6.46 -1.08
CA GLY A 52 -22.59 -5.63 -2.12
C GLY A 52 -22.28 -4.13 -2.01
N ILE A 53 -21.31 -3.75 -1.18
CA ILE A 53 -20.82 -2.37 -1.09
C ILE A 53 -19.73 -2.22 -2.15
N SER A 54 -19.94 -1.32 -3.11
CA SER A 54 -18.93 -1.03 -4.14
C SER A 54 -18.65 0.46 -4.23
N ASN A 55 -17.38 0.82 -4.41
CA ASN A 55 -16.96 2.20 -4.66
C ASN A 55 -15.98 2.27 -5.82
N LYS A 56 -16.49 2.53 -7.03
CA LYS A 56 -15.65 2.62 -8.24
C LYS A 56 -14.58 3.73 -8.15
N GLU A 57 -14.84 4.79 -7.38
CA GLU A 57 -13.87 5.87 -7.17
C GLU A 57 -12.62 5.41 -6.45
N ASN A 58 -12.73 4.42 -5.55
CA ASN A 58 -11.56 3.85 -4.88
C ASN A 58 -10.71 3.02 -5.83
N GLY A 59 -11.33 2.32 -6.79
CA GLY A 59 -10.61 1.61 -7.86
C GLY A 59 -9.82 2.56 -8.76
N LEU A 60 -10.45 3.66 -9.21
CA LEU A 60 -9.76 4.68 -10.01
C LEU A 60 -8.62 5.35 -9.22
N PHE A 61 -8.87 5.72 -7.96
CA PHE A 61 -7.86 6.28 -7.07
C PHE A 61 -6.68 5.31 -6.88
N ALA A 62 -6.94 4.03 -6.61
CA ALA A 62 -5.90 3.03 -6.44
C ALA A 62 -5.03 2.88 -7.71
N ALA A 63 -5.64 2.87 -8.89
CA ALA A 63 -4.91 2.82 -10.16
C ALA A 63 -4.01 4.05 -10.35
N GLN A 64 -4.50 5.25 -10.05
CA GLN A 64 -3.71 6.48 -10.13
C GLN A 64 -2.58 6.51 -9.09
N ALA A 65 -2.84 6.04 -7.87
CA ALA A 65 -1.85 5.96 -6.81
C ALA A 65 -0.75 4.95 -7.16
N LEU A 66 -1.10 3.76 -7.66
CA LEU A 66 -0.13 2.78 -8.18
C LEU A 66 0.72 3.36 -9.30
N PHE A 67 0.11 4.08 -10.25
CA PHE A 67 0.83 4.72 -11.36
C PHE A 67 1.94 5.65 -10.85
N THR A 68 1.73 6.36 -9.73
CA THR A 68 2.74 7.28 -9.17
C THR A 68 3.99 6.56 -8.66
N THR A 69 3.95 5.25 -8.49
CA THR A 69 5.08 4.41 -8.04
C THR A 69 5.90 3.82 -9.19
N ILE A 70 5.44 3.97 -10.44
CA ILE A 70 6.16 3.54 -11.64
C ILE A 70 7.49 4.30 -11.75
N THR A 71 8.50 3.63 -12.29
CA THR A 71 9.83 4.21 -12.53
C THR A 71 9.73 5.50 -13.34
N ASN A 72 10.31 6.58 -12.81
CA ASN A 72 10.32 7.93 -13.37
C ASN A 72 8.95 8.64 -13.43
N ALA A 73 7.92 8.15 -12.74
CA ALA A 73 6.59 8.78 -12.76
C ALA A 73 6.46 9.98 -11.81
N ASN A 74 6.95 9.87 -10.56
CA ASN A 74 6.83 10.94 -9.57
C ASN A 74 8.01 10.91 -8.58
N TRP A 75 8.48 12.10 -8.21
CA TRP A 75 9.67 12.35 -7.37
C TRP A 75 9.35 13.20 -6.13
N ASP A 76 8.09 13.62 -5.98
CA ASP A 76 7.65 14.55 -4.95
C ASP A 76 7.14 13.80 -3.71
N ASN A 77 7.90 13.89 -2.62
CA ASN A 77 7.56 13.25 -1.34
C ASN A 77 6.25 13.78 -0.75
N ASP A 78 5.94 15.07 -0.91
CA ASP A 78 4.69 15.65 -0.38
C ASP A 78 3.48 15.05 -1.10
N ARG A 79 3.62 14.72 -2.39
CA ARG A 79 2.59 14.00 -3.15
C ARG A 79 2.38 12.59 -2.64
N PHE A 80 3.43 11.86 -2.31
CA PHE A 80 3.30 10.52 -1.72
C PHE A 80 2.65 10.58 -0.34
N VAL A 81 3.06 11.52 0.52
CA VAL A 81 2.46 11.74 1.85
C VAL A 81 0.96 12.05 1.72
N ALA A 82 0.57 12.92 0.80
CA ALA A 82 -0.83 13.25 0.54
C ALA A 82 -1.63 12.02 0.08
N LEU A 83 -1.07 11.21 -0.84
CA LEU A 83 -1.72 9.98 -1.33
C LEU A 83 -1.86 8.93 -0.22
N ILE A 84 -0.87 8.78 0.65
CA ILE A 84 -0.93 7.86 1.80
C ILE A 84 -2.05 8.28 2.75
N LYS A 85 -2.10 9.56 3.13
CA LYS A 85 -3.15 10.10 4.01
C LYS A 85 -4.56 9.91 3.42
N GLU A 86 -4.71 10.20 2.13
CA GLU A 86 -5.98 9.99 1.42
C GLU A 86 -6.36 8.50 1.36
N THR A 87 -5.39 7.60 1.13
CA THR A 87 -5.62 6.15 1.13
C THR A 87 -6.11 5.66 2.50
N LEU A 88 -5.46 6.09 3.59
CA LEU A 88 -5.85 5.73 4.95
C LEU A 88 -7.25 6.26 5.29
N LYS A 89 -7.56 7.51 4.90
CA LYS A 89 -8.89 8.09 5.08
C LYS A 89 -9.97 7.31 4.33
N ARG A 90 -9.73 6.98 3.06
CA ARG A 90 -10.66 6.17 2.24
C ARG A 90 -10.90 4.80 2.86
N ARG A 91 -9.85 4.19 3.40
CA ARG A 91 -9.94 2.90 4.11
C ARG A 91 -10.81 3.01 5.35
N GLU A 92 -10.61 4.01 6.22
CA GLU A 92 -11.43 4.15 7.43
C GLU A 92 -12.90 4.42 7.10
N VAL A 93 -13.20 5.26 6.11
CA VAL A 93 -14.58 5.49 5.65
C VAL A 93 -15.23 4.20 5.14
N LEU A 94 -14.49 3.38 4.40
CA LEU A 94 -15.00 2.10 3.90
C LEU A 94 -15.20 1.08 5.03
N LYS A 95 -14.24 1.00 5.96
CA LYS A 95 -14.29 0.14 7.14
C LYS A 95 -15.50 0.44 8.01
N GLU A 96 -15.80 1.71 8.28
CA GLU A 96 -17.00 2.11 9.04
C GLU A 96 -18.28 1.60 8.38
N LYS A 97 -18.42 1.80 7.06
CA LYS A 97 -19.57 1.28 6.29
C LYS A 97 -19.65 -0.23 6.32
N PHE A 98 -18.51 -0.90 6.13
CA PHE A 98 -18.41 -2.37 6.17
C PHE A 98 -18.86 -2.93 7.52
N ILE A 99 -18.38 -2.37 8.64
CA ILE A 99 -18.73 -2.85 10.00
C ILE A 99 -20.24 -2.76 10.25
N VAL A 100 -20.87 -1.64 9.87
CA VAL A 100 -22.32 -1.45 10.02
C VAL A 100 -23.08 -2.51 9.24
N VAL A 101 -22.81 -2.63 7.94
CA VAL A 101 -23.53 -3.59 7.07
C VAL A 101 -23.24 -5.04 7.46
N TYR A 102 -22.00 -5.35 7.89
CA TYR A 102 -21.65 -6.68 8.37
C TYR A 102 -22.49 -7.04 9.59
N LYS A 103 -22.61 -6.15 10.56
CA LYS A 103 -23.41 -6.37 11.78
C LYS A 103 -24.89 -6.54 11.47
N GLU A 104 -25.44 -5.73 10.57
CA GLU A 104 -26.84 -5.84 10.12
C GLU A 104 -27.11 -7.20 9.45
N LYS A 105 -26.20 -7.67 8.58
CA LYS A 105 -26.37 -8.93 7.85
C LYS A 105 -26.09 -10.19 8.68
N ASN A 106 -25.19 -10.11 9.64
CA ASN A 106 -24.70 -11.29 10.39
C ASN A 106 -25.18 -11.33 11.85
N GLY A 107 -25.78 -10.26 12.37
CA GLY A 107 -26.24 -10.17 13.76
C GLY A 107 -25.12 -10.19 14.81
N ARG A 108 -23.86 -9.99 14.39
CA ARG A 108 -22.67 -10.02 15.26
C ARG A 108 -21.61 -9.04 14.79
N ASP A 109 -20.72 -8.64 15.69
CA ASP A 109 -19.57 -7.80 15.35
C ASP A 109 -18.54 -8.58 14.52
N PHE A 110 -17.81 -7.86 13.65
CA PHE A 110 -16.73 -8.42 12.86
C PHE A 110 -15.46 -8.59 13.70
N VAL A 111 -14.93 -9.81 13.80
CA VAL A 111 -13.80 -10.16 14.70
C VAL A 111 -12.69 -10.94 14.02
N GLU A 112 -12.56 -10.88 12.69
CA GLU A 112 -11.49 -11.58 11.99
C GLU A 112 -10.16 -10.83 12.10
N GLU A 113 -9.07 -11.60 12.20
CA GLU A 113 -7.73 -11.05 12.07
C GLU A 113 -7.50 -10.62 10.62
N LEU A 114 -7.16 -9.34 10.44
CA LEU A 114 -6.85 -8.77 9.13
C LEU A 114 -5.36 -8.60 8.98
N HIS A 115 -4.91 -8.55 7.71
CA HIS A 115 -3.56 -8.13 7.41
C HIS A 115 -3.26 -6.76 8.05
N HIS A 116 -2.07 -6.60 8.63
CA HIS A 116 -1.67 -5.40 9.37
C HIS A 116 -1.77 -4.08 8.56
N SER A 117 -1.79 -4.15 7.23
CA SER A 117 -2.09 -2.99 6.38
C SER A 117 -3.51 -2.46 6.50
N ALA A 118 -4.47 -3.31 6.89
CA ALA A 118 -5.86 -2.94 7.10
C ALA A 118 -6.08 -2.27 8.47
N THR A 119 -5.17 -2.47 9.44
CA THR A 119 -5.35 -2.01 10.82
C THR A 119 -4.41 -0.88 11.23
N TRP A 120 -3.22 -0.78 10.63
CA TRP A 120 -2.27 0.30 10.92
C TRP A 120 -2.80 1.66 10.45
N PHE A 121 -2.69 2.70 11.27
CA PHE A 121 -3.07 4.07 10.91
C PHE A 121 -2.09 5.05 11.54
N SER A 122 -1.81 6.14 10.83
CA SER A 122 -1.11 7.31 11.35
C SER A 122 -1.41 8.53 10.47
N ASP A 123 -1.31 9.73 11.03
CA ASP A 123 -1.29 11.00 10.30
C ASP A 123 0.04 11.77 10.48
N ASN A 124 0.98 11.17 11.20
CA ASN A 124 2.28 11.71 11.57
C ASN A 124 3.37 11.28 10.57
N LEU A 125 4.11 12.26 10.04
CA LEU A 125 5.17 12.01 9.06
C LEU A 125 6.32 11.17 9.63
N ALA A 126 6.72 11.38 10.89
CA ALA A 126 7.78 10.60 11.51
C ALA A 126 7.39 9.11 11.62
N GLU A 127 6.12 8.82 11.90
CA GLU A 127 5.62 7.46 11.94
C GLU A 127 5.52 6.83 10.54
N PHE A 128 5.31 7.64 9.49
CA PHE A 128 5.37 7.16 8.10
C PHE A 128 6.79 6.72 7.76
N GLU A 129 7.78 7.55 8.05
CA GLU A 129 9.20 7.25 7.80
C GLU A 129 9.65 5.99 8.54
N GLU A 130 9.30 5.85 9.81
CA GLU A 130 9.62 4.64 10.59
C GLU A 130 8.88 3.40 10.08
N LYS A 131 7.58 3.52 9.79
CA LYS A 131 6.79 2.39 9.28
C LYS A 131 7.35 1.87 7.97
N ALA A 132 7.68 2.77 7.05
CA ALA A 132 8.14 2.45 5.70
C ALA A 132 9.39 1.57 5.68
N LYS A 133 10.28 1.67 6.68
CA LYS A 133 11.49 0.83 6.80
C LYS A 133 11.19 -0.66 6.99
N SER A 134 9.98 -1.01 7.45
CA SER A 134 9.61 -2.37 7.86
C SER A 134 8.62 -3.09 6.94
N ILE A 135 8.05 -2.40 5.94
CA ILE A 135 6.91 -2.91 5.14
C ILE A 135 7.19 -3.07 3.64
N GLY A 136 8.42 -2.80 3.20
CA GLY A 136 8.82 -2.91 1.80
C GLY A 136 8.98 -4.35 1.32
N VAL A 137 9.52 -4.51 0.12
CA VAL A 137 9.69 -5.79 -0.59
C VAL A 137 10.33 -6.90 0.28
N LEU A 138 11.36 -6.56 1.06
CA LEU A 138 12.09 -7.52 1.89
C LEU A 138 11.34 -7.99 3.14
N ALA A 139 10.17 -7.40 3.46
CA ALA A 139 9.32 -7.89 4.54
C ALA A 139 8.77 -9.31 4.23
N THR A 140 8.70 -9.70 2.95
CA THR A 140 8.42 -11.08 2.57
C THR A 140 9.73 -11.89 2.60
N GLY A 141 9.93 -12.70 3.64
CA GLY A 141 11.17 -13.45 3.84
C GLY A 141 11.44 -14.55 2.80
N ASN A 142 10.42 -15.35 2.47
CA ASN A 142 10.53 -16.39 1.44
C ASN A 142 10.70 -15.77 0.05
N GLU A 143 11.75 -16.17 -0.66
CA GLU A 143 12.13 -15.59 -1.95
C GLU A 143 11.13 -15.87 -3.08
N ASP A 144 10.58 -17.09 -3.16
CA ASP A 144 9.61 -17.45 -4.20
C ASP A 144 8.29 -16.70 -4.00
N VAL A 145 7.83 -16.61 -2.75
CA VAL A 145 6.65 -15.84 -2.39
C VAL A 145 6.86 -14.36 -2.67
N ARG A 146 8.05 -13.82 -2.36
CA ARG A 146 8.43 -12.45 -2.69
C ARG A 146 8.43 -12.25 -4.21
N SER A 147 9.03 -13.15 -4.97
CA SER A 147 9.06 -13.09 -6.43
C SER A 147 7.66 -13.02 -7.02
N LEU A 148 6.76 -13.93 -6.63
CA LEU A 148 5.40 -13.97 -7.16
C LEU A 148 4.53 -12.78 -6.73
N ARG A 149 4.67 -12.32 -5.48
CA ARG A 149 3.94 -11.13 -4.98
C ARG A 149 4.37 -9.87 -5.70
N GLU A 150 5.67 -9.69 -5.87
CA GLU A 150 6.19 -8.49 -6.52
C GLU A 150 5.93 -8.55 -8.03
N LEU A 151 6.03 -9.70 -8.71
CA LEU A 151 5.64 -9.84 -10.12
C LEU A 151 4.18 -9.42 -10.40
N LEU A 152 3.28 -9.61 -9.42
CA LEU A 152 1.89 -9.17 -9.54
C LEU A 152 1.74 -7.64 -9.44
N ILE A 153 2.65 -6.96 -8.73
CA ILE A 153 2.50 -5.57 -8.31
C ILE A 153 3.43 -4.61 -9.07
N ILE A 154 4.66 -5.01 -9.34
CA ILE A 154 5.75 -4.18 -9.89
C ILE A 154 6.32 -4.78 -11.18
#